data_AF-A0A8H8SFG5-F1
#
_entry.id   AF-A0A8H8SFG5-F1
#
_cell.length_a   1.000
_cell.length_b   1.000
_cell.length_c   1.000
_cell.angle_alpha   90.00
_cell.angle_beta   90.00
_cell.angle_gamma   90.00
#
_symmetry.space_group_name_H-M   'P 1'
#
loop_
_entity.id
_entity.type
_entity.pdbx_description
1 polymer ?
#
loop_
_entity_poly.entity_id
_entity_poly.type
_entity_poly.pdbx_seq_one_letter_code
_entity_poly.pdbx_strand_id
1 'polypeptide(L)'
;MAQPQVLHSVPINFVSTRSSNTPRSYGSFQDASHSLNNLFAVSPTASYPADCTSRSVFAVDPAVPDVVSRPTPLQTGTIDEVINTKVAAAIYDTEDGEPGAESAFFTADLSRVLLQHERWLRCLPGVEPFYAVKCNPDPYVLRLLSALGTGFDCASHGEIGQVLGLGVDPSRIIFANPCKATSFVRHAARSGVDMMTFDNQDELYKIARAHPNAKLVVRILTDDSKSLCRLGLKFGAPLVTVPALLAKAKELGLNVIGVSFHVGSGCFDPNAFADAVMRARAVFDIGAEAGYCFSLLDVGGGFEDGNFEGTAQVLREALVRYFPDRSGIRVIAEPGRFYVSGRSHSLPTSLPAVLALEIPPLLKTQ
;
A
#
# COMPACT_ATOMS: atom_id res chain seq x y z
N MET A 1 28.93 61.61 -10.13
CA MET A 1 27.79 62.40 -9.61
C MET A 1 26.86 62.71 -10.76
N ALA A 2 25.74 62.00 -10.86
CA ALA A 2 24.65 62.30 -11.78
C ALA A 2 23.35 62.00 -11.04
N GLN A 3 22.48 63.00 -10.94
CA GLN A 3 21.17 62.96 -10.28
C GLN A 3 20.10 62.31 -11.17
N PRO A 4 18.96 61.87 -10.59
CA PRO A 4 18.18 60.74 -11.07
C PRO A 4 17.06 61.12 -12.05
N GLN A 5 16.69 60.19 -12.94
CA GLN A 5 15.46 60.27 -13.71
C GLN A 5 14.28 59.67 -12.94
N VAL A 6 13.23 60.48 -12.83
CA VAL A 6 11.90 60.14 -12.33
C VAL A 6 11.11 59.49 -13.47
N LEU A 7 10.59 58.29 -13.26
CA LEU A 7 9.58 57.68 -14.13
C LEU A 7 8.29 57.46 -13.35
N HIS A 8 7.21 57.97 -13.95
CA HIS A 8 5.88 58.08 -13.41
C HIS A 8 5.20 56.72 -13.17
N SER A 9 4.44 56.69 -12.08
CA SER A 9 3.56 55.62 -11.64
C SER A 9 2.38 55.39 -12.59
N VAL A 10 2.12 54.12 -12.92
CA VAL A 10 0.90 53.66 -13.59
C VAL A 10 -0.08 53.18 -12.49
N PRO A 11 -1.36 53.61 -12.50
CA PRO A 11 -2.32 53.19 -11.48
C PRO A 11 -2.77 51.74 -11.70
N ILE A 12 -2.63 50.93 -10.65
CA ILE A 12 -3.19 49.58 -10.54
C ILE A 12 -4.67 49.72 -10.16
N ASN A 13 -5.57 49.35 -11.08
CA ASN A 13 -7.00 49.24 -10.80
C ASN A 13 -7.27 47.98 -9.96
N PHE A 14 -7.68 48.19 -8.70
CA PHE A 14 -8.27 47.16 -7.85
C PHE A 14 -9.71 46.88 -8.31
N VAL A 15 -9.93 45.76 -8.99
CA VAL A 15 -11.28 45.20 -9.14
C VAL A 15 -11.51 44.21 -8.00
N SER A 16 -12.26 44.70 -7.01
CA SER A 16 -12.83 43.88 -5.93
C SER A 16 -13.96 43.04 -6.51
N THR A 17 -13.76 41.73 -6.65
CA THR A 17 -14.86 40.78 -6.76
C THR A 17 -14.85 39.87 -5.53
N ARG A 18 -15.99 39.91 -4.85
CA ARG A 18 -16.25 39.30 -3.55
C ARG A 18 -16.07 37.79 -3.63
N SER A 19 -15.13 37.28 -2.84
CA SER A 19 -15.08 35.90 -2.39
C SER A 19 -16.36 35.57 -1.60
N SER A 20 -17.12 34.57 -2.07
CA SER A 20 -18.08 33.85 -1.24
C SER A 20 -17.31 32.84 -0.39
N ASN A 21 -16.82 33.31 0.76
CA ASN A 21 -16.33 32.45 1.84
C ASN A 21 -17.52 31.68 2.43
N THR A 22 -17.70 30.42 2.04
CA THR A 22 -18.32 29.42 2.90
C THR A 22 -17.20 28.63 3.57
N PRO A 23 -16.98 28.76 4.88
CA PRO A 23 -16.03 27.92 5.58
C PRO A 23 -16.59 26.48 5.61
N ARG A 24 -15.89 25.53 4.98
CA ARG A 24 -16.06 24.11 5.32
C ARG A 24 -15.54 23.95 6.74
N SER A 25 -16.45 23.68 7.66
CA SER A 25 -16.12 23.32 9.04
C SER A 25 -15.23 22.08 9.03
N TYR A 26 -13.98 22.24 9.50
CA TYR A 26 -13.22 21.12 10.03
C TYR A 26 -13.95 20.64 11.27
N GLY A 27 -14.57 19.46 11.19
CA GLY A 27 -15.14 18.79 12.34
C GLY A 27 -14.04 18.52 13.36
N SER A 28 -14.30 18.93 14.59
CA SER A 28 -13.50 18.60 15.76
C SER A 28 -13.38 17.08 15.89
N PHE A 29 -12.15 16.56 15.85
CA PHE A 29 -11.83 15.18 16.20
C PHE A 29 -11.93 14.99 17.72
N GLN A 30 -13.15 14.82 18.22
CA GLN A 30 -13.41 14.23 19.55
C GLN A 30 -14.36 13.02 19.50
N ASP A 31 -14.93 12.68 18.33
CA ASP A 31 -15.92 11.60 18.18
C ASP A 31 -15.40 10.29 17.53
N ALA A 32 -14.10 10.17 17.27
CA ALA A 32 -13.55 9.01 16.53
C ALA A 32 -13.45 7.70 17.35
N SER A 33 -13.61 7.74 18.68
CA SER A 33 -13.55 6.54 19.53
C SER A 33 -14.84 5.70 19.50
N HIS A 34 -15.97 6.26 19.04
CA HIS A 34 -17.26 5.55 19.02
C HIS A 34 -17.60 4.86 17.67
N SER A 35 -16.76 4.98 16.63
CA SER A 35 -17.10 4.51 15.27
C SER A 35 -16.38 3.23 14.80
N LEU A 36 -15.44 2.66 15.57
CA LEU A 36 -14.69 1.47 15.11
C LEU A 36 -15.54 0.19 15.12
N ASN A 37 -16.53 0.06 16.01
CA ASN A 37 -17.33 -1.16 16.13
C ASN A 37 -18.23 -1.43 14.91
N ASN A 38 -18.67 -0.39 14.18
CA ASN A 38 -19.50 -0.55 13.00
C ASN A 38 -18.71 -0.97 11.74
N LEU A 39 -17.39 -0.78 11.71
CA LEU A 39 -16.54 -1.17 10.58
C LEU A 39 -16.43 -2.69 10.39
N PHE A 40 -16.72 -3.45 11.44
CA PHE A 40 -16.59 -4.91 11.43
C PHE A 40 -17.94 -5.64 11.50
N ALA A 41 -19.05 -4.90 11.54
CA ALA A 41 -20.39 -5.50 11.51
C ALA A 41 -20.68 -6.11 10.13
N VAL A 42 -20.98 -7.41 10.09
CA VAL A 42 -21.38 -8.12 8.88
C VAL A 42 -22.85 -7.79 8.57
N SER A 43 -23.13 -7.18 7.42
CA SER A 43 -24.49 -7.11 6.88
C SER A 43 -24.73 -8.26 5.90
N PRO A 44 -25.84 -9.01 5.99
CA PRO A 44 -26.13 -10.08 5.05
C PRO A 44 -26.80 -9.52 3.78
N THR A 45 -26.18 -9.66 2.60
CA THR A 45 -26.82 -9.32 1.32
C THR A 45 -27.32 -10.55 0.56
N ALA A 46 -28.64 -10.56 0.41
CA ALA A 46 -29.49 -10.95 -0.72
C ALA A 46 -28.99 -11.99 -1.74
N SER A 47 -29.77 -13.06 -1.86
CA SER A 47 -29.74 -14.09 -2.90
C SER A 47 -30.37 -13.61 -4.21
N TYR A 48 -29.82 -14.07 -5.35
CA TYR A 48 -30.49 -14.09 -6.66
C TYR A 48 -30.26 -15.44 -7.36
N PRO A 49 -31.17 -15.87 -8.26
CA PRO A 49 -31.42 -17.27 -8.55
C PRO A 49 -30.50 -17.86 -9.63
N ALA A 50 -30.28 -19.16 -9.50
CA ALA A 50 -29.59 -19.99 -10.48
C ALA A 50 -30.52 -20.41 -11.61
N ASP A 51 -30.03 -20.41 -12.86
CA ASP A 51 -30.31 -21.54 -13.77
C ASP A 51 -29.33 -21.63 -14.95
N CYS A 52 -29.31 -22.84 -15.53
CA CYS A 52 -28.78 -23.32 -16.80
C CYS A 52 -27.41 -24.02 -16.86
N THR A 53 -27.57 -25.33 -16.94
CA THR A 53 -26.69 -26.46 -17.24
C THR A 53 -25.82 -26.36 -18.50
N SER A 54 -24.57 -26.82 -18.41
CA SER A 54 -24.01 -27.83 -19.34
C SER A 54 -22.72 -28.45 -18.78
N ARG A 55 -22.64 -29.78 -18.80
CA ARG A 55 -21.53 -30.61 -18.32
C ARG A 55 -20.26 -30.43 -19.17
N SER A 56 -19.10 -30.35 -18.53
CA SER A 56 -17.86 -30.92 -19.07
C SER A 56 -17.03 -31.54 -17.95
N VAL A 57 -16.54 -32.75 -18.24
CA VAL A 57 -15.95 -33.72 -17.33
C VAL A 57 -14.44 -33.46 -17.20
N PHE A 58 -13.99 -33.02 -16.03
CA PHE A 58 -12.67 -33.34 -15.48
C PHE A 58 -12.83 -33.44 -13.96
N ALA A 59 -12.73 -34.65 -13.44
CA ALA A 59 -12.86 -34.94 -12.01
C ALA A 59 -11.67 -34.32 -11.26
N VAL A 60 -11.98 -33.48 -10.28
CA VAL A 60 -11.07 -32.98 -9.26
C VAL A 60 -11.55 -33.57 -7.94
N ASP A 61 -10.63 -34.14 -7.15
CA ASP A 61 -10.88 -34.75 -5.84
C ASP A 61 -11.79 -33.88 -4.94
N PRO A 62 -12.88 -34.43 -4.35
CA PRO A 62 -13.79 -33.67 -3.52
C PRO A 62 -13.41 -33.83 -2.04
N ALA A 63 -12.39 -33.12 -1.57
CA ALA A 63 -12.08 -33.11 -0.12
C ALA A 63 -11.20 -31.94 0.35
N VAL A 64 -11.48 -30.70 -0.05
CA VAL A 64 -11.17 -29.55 0.81
C VAL A 64 -12.33 -28.57 0.64
N PRO A 65 -13.22 -28.39 1.64
CA PRO A 65 -14.19 -27.30 1.56
C PRO A 65 -13.42 -25.99 1.48
N ASP A 66 -13.79 -25.17 0.50
CA ASP A 66 -13.38 -23.76 0.41
C ASP A 66 -14.01 -23.06 1.62
N VAL A 67 -13.35 -23.17 2.78
CA VAL A 67 -13.78 -22.51 4.01
C VAL A 67 -13.43 -21.05 3.81
N VAL A 68 -14.40 -20.28 3.30
CA VAL A 68 -14.48 -18.85 3.61
C VAL A 68 -14.66 -18.80 5.13
N SER A 69 -13.55 -18.83 5.85
CA SER A 69 -13.53 -18.81 7.31
C SER A 69 -14.23 -17.54 7.75
N ARG A 70 -15.26 -17.71 8.58
CA ARG A 70 -15.88 -16.54 9.21
C ARG A 70 -14.77 -15.78 9.94
N PRO A 71 -14.69 -14.45 9.79
CA PRO A 71 -13.67 -13.67 10.48
C PRO A 71 -13.73 -13.95 11.99
N THR A 72 -12.59 -14.31 12.59
CA THR A 72 -12.48 -14.54 14.03
C THR A 72 -12.95 -13.30 14.77
N PRO A 73 -13.88 -13.38 15.74
CA PRO A 73 -14.39 -12.20 16.42
C PRO A 73 -13.27 -11.31 16.97
N LEU A 74 -13.38 -10.00 16.75
CA LEU A 74 -12.45 -9.04 17.33
C LEU A 74 -12.57 -9.08 18.86
N GLN A 75 -11.41 -9.08 19.50
CA GLN A 75 -11.31 -9.04 20.95
C GLN A 75 -10.94 -7.64 21.41
N THR A 76 -11.52 -7.22 22.53
CA THR A 76 -11.22 -5.95 23.19
C THR A 76 -10.34 -6.21 24.40
N GLY A 77 -9.30 -5.40 24.61
CA GLY A 77 -8.36 -5.55 25.70
C GLY A 77 -6.94 -5.26 25.26
N THR A 78 -6.00 -5.32 26.18
CA THR A 78 -4.57 -5.28 25.84
C THR A 78 -4.14 -6.57 25.16
N ILE A 79 -3.04 -6.52 24.38
CA ILE A 79 -2.50 -7.72 23.73
C ILE A 79 -2.13 -8.78 24.77
N ASP A 80 -1.62 -8.37 25.94
CA ASP A 80 -1.23 -9.27 27.02
C ASP A 80 -2.46 -9.94 27.68
N GLU A 81 -3.56 -9.21 27.88
CA GLU A 81 -4.82 -9.79 28.37
C GLU A 81 -5.37 -10.84 27.41
N VAL A 82 -5.34 -10.55 26.11
CA VAL A 82 -5.78 -11.49 25.07
C VAL A 82 -4.88 -12.73 25.03
N ILE A 83 -3.56 -12.55 25.07
CA ILE A 83 -2.59 -13.66 25.11
C ILE A 83 -2.83 -14.50 26.35
N ASN A 84 -2.89 -13.90 27.54
CA ASN A 84 -3.07 -14.62 28.80
C ASN A 84 -4.39 -15.39 28.83
N THR A 85 -5.47 -14.80 28.32
CA THR A 85 -6.79 -15.47 28.24
C THR A 85 -6.74 -16.66 27.29
N LYS A 86 -6.09 -16.51 26.13
CA LYS A 86 -5.96 -17.58 25.13
C LYS A 86 -5.04 -18.71 25.59
N VAL A 87 -3.92 -18.37 26.24
CA VAL A 87 -3.01 -19.35 26.84
C VAL A 87 -3.70 -20.12 27.97
N ALA A 88 -4.45 -19.43 28.85
CA ALA A 88 -5.20 -20.10 29.90
C ALA A 88 -6.24 -21.08 29.33
N ALA A 89 -7.01 -20.67 28.31
CA ALA A 89 -7.95 -21.55 27.63
C ALA A 89 -7.26 -22.77 26.99
N ALA A 90 -6.14 -22.55 26.29
CA ALA A 90 -5.36 -23.63 25.68
C ALA A 90 -4.84 -24.65 26.70
N ILE A 91 -4.46 -24.22 27.91
CA ILE A 91 -4.05 -25.12 28.99
C ILE A 91 -5.21 -26.04 29.40
N TYR A 92 -6.40 -25.49 29.61
CA TYR A 92 -7.59 -26.27 29.93
C TYR A 92 -7.97 -27.26 28.80
N ASP A 93 -8.00 -26.78 27.55
CA ASP A 93 -8.34 -27.62 26.39
C ASP A 93 -7.33 -28.77 26.19
N THR A 94 -6.06 -28.56 26.58
CA THR A 94 -5.02 -29.60 26.54
C THR A 94 -5.25 -30.66 27.61
N GLU A 95 -5.67 -30.27 28.82
CA GLU A 95 -6.01 -31.20 29.91
C GLU A 95 -7.22 -32.08 29.54
N ASP A 96 -8.17 -31.54 28.77
CA ASP A 96 -9.35 -32.26 28.27
C ASP A 96 -9.09 -33.09 26.99
N GLY A 97 -7.86 -33.05 26.45
CA GLY A 97 -7.46 -33.84 25.29
C GLY A 97 -8.03 -33.37 23.96
N GLU A 98 -8.42 -32.09 23.86
CA GLU A 98 -9.03 -31.53 22.65
C GLU A 98 -8.00 -31.43 21.50
N PRO A 99 -8.31 -31.94 20.30
CA PRO A 99 -7.42 -31.87 19.16
C PRO A 99 -7.13 -30.40 18.76
N GLY A 100 -5.86 -29.99 18.83
CA GLY A 100 -5.41 -28.65 18.43
C GLY A 100 -5.32 -27.62 19.56
N ALA A 101 -5.49 -28.02 20.82
CA ALA A 101 -5.29 -27.17 21.99
C ALA A 101 -3.88 -26.53 22.04
N GLU A 102 -2.87 -27.22 21.54
CA GLU A 102 -1.48 -26.74 21.47
C GLU A 102 -1.16 -25.95 20.18
N SER A 103 -2.17 -25.60 19.37
CA SER A 103 -1.94 -24.90 18.12
C SER A 103 -1.38 -23.48 18.36
N ALA A 104 -0.36 -23.12 17.59
CA ALA A 104 0.18 -21.76 17.63
C ALA A 104 -0.89 -20.76 17.17
N PHE A 105 -0.96 -19.63 17.87
CA PHE A 105 -1.85 -18.52 17.51
C PHE A 105 -1.07 -17.21 17.39
N PHE A 106 -1.65 -16.26 16.65
CA PHE A 106 -1.14 -14.90 16.53
C PHE A 106 -2.09 -13.93 17.20
N THR A 107 -1.52 -12.87 17.79
CA THR A 107 -2.28 -11.69 18.19
C THR A 107 -1.82 -10.49 17.36
N ALA A 108 -2.78 -9.77 16.82
CA ALA A 108 -2.54 -8.60 15.98
C ALA A 108 -3.20 -7.37 16.60
N ASP A 109 -2.40 -6.35 16.91
CA ASP A 109 -2.90 -5.08 17.45
C ASP A 109 -3.18 -4.10 16.30
N LEU A 110 -4.45 -3.99 15.91
CA LEU A 110 -4.92 -3.05 14.88
C LEU A 110 -4.68 -1.59 15.25
N SER A 111 -4.55 -1.26 16.55
CA SER A 111 -4.23 0.09 17.00
C SER A 111 -2.84 0.52 16.51
N ARG A 112 -1.90 -0.44 16.37
CA ARG A 112 -0.58 -0.15 15.78
C ARG A 112 -0.68 0.23 14.31
N VAL A 113 -1.55 -0.44 13.55
CA VAL A 113 -1.78 -0.11 12.13
C VAL A 113 -2.33 1.32 11.99
N LEU A 114 -3.29 1.69 12.86
CA LEU A 114 -3.82 3.06 12.93
C LEU A 114 -2.73 4.09 13.25
N LEU A 115 -1.91 3.83 14.28
CA LEU A 115 -0.81 4.73 14.65
C LEU A 115 0.23 4.88 13.53
N GLN A 116 0.54 3.81 12.80
CA GLN A 116 1.42 3.89 11.63
C GLN A 116 0.78 4.73 10.51
N HIS A 117 -0.53 4.64 10.30
CA HIS A 117 -1.24 5.50 9.35
C HIS A 117 -1.12 6.98 9.72
N GLU A 118 -1.38 7.35 10.98
CA GLU A 118 -1.25 8.73 11.45
C GLU A 118 0.19 9.24 11.33
N ARG A 119 1.18 8.38 11.62
CA ARG A 119 2.59 8.69 11.46
C ARG A 119 2.94 8.91 9.98
N TRP A 120 2.39 8.10 9.07
CA TRP A 120 2.55 8.30 7.63
C TRP A 120 2.06 9.67 7.18
N LEU A 121 0.82 10.03 7.51
CA LEU A 121 0.22 11.32 7.11
C LEU A 121 1.03 12.52 7.63
N ARG A 122 1.59 12.41 8.84
CA ARG A 122 2.42 13.45 9.45
C ARG A 122 3.78 13.59 8.78
N CYS A 123 4.44 12.48 8.48
CA CYS A 123 5.80 12.47 7.95
C CYS A 123 5.84 12.60 6.42
N LEU A 124 4.81 12.19 5.69
CA LEU A 124 4.76 12.25 4.23
C LEU A 124 3.47 12.94 3.75
N PRO A 125 3.25 14.21 4.13
CA PRO A 125 2.08 14.95 3.68
C PRO A 125 2.10 15.08 2.15
N GLY A 126 1.01 14.67 1.50
CA GLY A 126 0.88 14.70 0.04
C GLY A 126 1.43 13.47 -0.69
N VAL A 127 1.91 12.44 0.04
CA VAL A 127 2.22 11.12 -0.53
C VAL A 127 1.15 10.13 -0.09
N GLU A 128 0.35 9.66 -1.03
CA GLU A 128 -0.77 8.75 -0.73
C GLU A 128 -0.27 7.31 -0.53
N PRO A 129 -0.57 6.65 0.60
CA PRO A 129 -0.17 5.28 0.82
C PRO A 129 -1.09 4.30 0.08
N PHE A 130 -0.51 3.43 -0.74
CA PHE A 130 -1.14 2.26 -1.32
C PHE A 130 -0.60 1.01 -0.62
N TYR A 131 -1.40 0.40 0.25
CA TYR A 131 -0.92 -0.72 1.06
C TYR A 131 -0.58 -1.94 0.19
N ALA A 132 0.64 -2.45 0.32
CA ALA A 132 1.07 -3.65 -0.42
C ALA A 132 0.46 -4.91 0.21
N VAL A 133 -0.64 -5.40 -0.38
CA VAL A 133 -1.49 -6.49 0.17
C VAL A 133 -0.69 -7.76 0.44
N LYS A 134 0.26 -8.08 -0.44
CA LYS A 134 1.20 -9.21 -0.33
C LYS A 134 1.97 -9.27 1.00
N CYS A 135 2.06 -8.17 1.74
CA CYS A 135 2.75 -8.13 3.02
C CYS A 135 1.96 -8.82 4.14
N ASN A 136 0.66 -8.56 4.24
CA ASN A 136 -0.27 -9.25 5.13
C ASN A 136 -1.70 -9.06 4.58
N PRO A 137 -2.29 -10.07 3.94
CA PRO A 137 -3.63 -9.99 3.35
C PRO A 137 -4.75 -10.21 4.38
N ASP A 138 -4.49 -10.05 5.69
CA ASP A 138 -5.51 -10.24 6.72
C ASP A 138 -6.72 -9.31 6.49
N PRO A 139 -7.96 -9.84 6.44
CA PRO A 139 -9.15 -9.04 6.15
C PRO A 139 -9.38 -7.88 7.13
N TYR A 140 -8.96 -7.99 8.40
CA TYR A 140 -9.13 -6.90 9.37
C TYR A 140 -8.17 -5.74 9.10
N VAL A 141 -6.92 -6.05 8.72
CA VAL A 141 -5.95 -5.03 8.27
C VAL A 141 -6.47 -4.32 7.03
N LEU A 142 -6.93 -5.07 6.02
CA LEU A 142 -7.43 -4.49 4.78
C LEU A 142 -8.69 -3.64 5.01
N ARG A 143 -9.63 -4.08 5.86
CA ARG A 143 -10.82 -3.30 6.23
C ARG A 143 -10.46 -2.00 6.92
N LEU A 144 -9.55 -2.05 7.90
CA LEU A 144 -9.09 -0.87 8.61
C LEU A 144 -8.44 0.14 7.66
N LEU A 145 -7.48 -0.30 6.84
CA LEU A 145 -6.78 0.56 5.89
C LEU A 145 -7.73 1.12 4.80
N SER A 146 -8.69 0.32 4.35
CA SER A 146 -9.75 0.77 3.44
C SER A 146 -10.56 1.92 4.05
N ALA A 147 -10.98 1.77 5.31
CA ALA A 147 -11.73 2.77 6.06
C ALA A 147 -10.92 4.04 6.35
N LEU A 148 -9.61 3.91 6.54
CA LEU A 148 -8.68 5.03 6.67
C LEU A 148 -8.39 5.73 5.33
N GLY A 149 -8.87 5.19 4.21
CA GLY A 149 -8.78 5.83 2.90
C GLY A 149 -7.52 5.48 2.09
N THR A 150 -6.75 4.47 2.46
CA THR A 150 -5.53 4.08 1.72
C THR A 150 -5.83 3.51 0.34
N GLY A 151 -4.92 3.64 -0.62
CA GLY A 151 -4.94 2.77 -1.79
C GLY A 151 -4.48 1.34 -1.46
N PHE A 152 -4.41 0.48 -2.47
CA PHE A 152 -3.88 -0.87 -2.38
C PHE A 152 -2.99 -1.21 -3.58
N ASP A 153 -1.75 -1.62 -3.29
CA ASP A 153 -0.87 -2.30 -4.25
C ASP A 153 -1.22 -3.79 -4.24
N CYS A 154 -1.74 -4.26 -5.37
CA CYS A 154 -2.04 -5.66 -5.63
C CYS A 154 -1.05 -6.25 -6.64
N ALA A 155 -0.63 -7.50 -6.42
CA ALA A 155 0.26 -8.27 -7.28
C ALA A 155 -0.41 -9.49 -7.94
N SER A 156 -1.66 -9.79 -7.59
CA SER A 156 -2.45 -10.90 -8.14
C SER A 156 -3.94 -10.58 -8.27
N HIS A 157 -4.66 -11.38 -9.07
CA HIS A 157 -6.13 -11.26 -9.20
C HIS A 157 -6.87 -11.63 -7.90
N GLY A 158 -6.30 -12.50 -7.05
CA GLY A 158 -6.86 -12.84 -5.75
C GLY A 158 -6.84 -11.64 -4.80
N GLU A 159 -5.74 -10.89 -4.77
CA GLU A 159 -5.63 -9.66 -3.98
C GLU A 159 -6.57 -8.56 -4.51
N ILE A 160 -6.66 -8.39 -5.84
CA ILE A 160 -7.63 -7.47 -6.46
C ILE A 160 -9.07 -7.85 -6.04
N GLY A 161 -9.43 -9.13 -6.15
CA GLY A 161 -10.75 -9.62 -5.76
C GLY A 161 -11.03 -9.40 -4.27
N GLN A 162 -10.04 -9.63 -3.41
CA GLN A 162 -10.15 -9.41 -1.98
C GLN A 162 -10.41 -7.93 -1.65
N VAL A 163 -9.63 -7.02 -2.23
CA VAL A 163 -9.77 -5.57 -2.01
C VAL A 163 -11.09 -5.04 -2.56
N LEU A 164 -11.48 -5.44 -3.78
CA LEU A 164 -12.77 -5.07 -4.36
C LEU A 164 -13.96 -5.63 -3.56
N GLY A 165 -13.82 -6.83 -2.99
CA GLY A 165 -14.81 -7.42 -2.10
C GLY A 165 -15.07 -6.62 -0.82
N LEU A 166 -14.18 -5.71 -0.45
CA LEU A 166 -14.37 -4.74 0.64
C LEU A 166 -15.11 -3.47 0.19
N GLY A 167 -15.52 -3.37 -1.07
CA GLY A 167 -16.17 -2.19 -1.64
C GLY A 167 -15.20 -1.04 -1.97
N VAL A 168 -13.89 -1.32 -2.09
CA VAL A 168 -12.90 -0.32 -2.49
C VAL A 168 -13.08 0.04 -3.96
N ASP A 169 -13.07 1.34 -4.25
CA ASP A 169 -13.13 1.83 -5.63
C ASP A 169 -11.89 1.37 -6.44
N PRO A 170 -12.04 0.84 -7.66
CA PRO A 170 -10.92 0.38 -8.48
C PRO A 170 -9.82 1.44 -8.73
N SER A 171 -10.16 2.75 -8.68
CA SER A 171 -9.19 3.84 -8.82
C SER A 171 -8.20 3.96 -7.65
N ARG A 172 -8.50 3.31 -6.52
CA ARG A 172 -7.61 3.15 -5.35
C ARG A 172 -6.76 1.88 -5.42
N ILE A 173 -6.74 1.18 -6.56
CA ILE A 173 -5.93 -0.03 -6.76
C ILE A 173 -4.88 0.24 -7.84
N ILE A 174 -3.63 -0.11 -7.54
CA ILE A 174 -2.57 -0.25 -8.55
C ILE A 174 -2.19 -1.72 -8.66
N PHE A 175 -2.17 -2.25 -9.89
CA PHE A 175 -1.67 -3.61 -10.16
C PHE A 175 -0.16 -3.55 -10.41
N ALA A 176 0.63 -3.51 -9.33
CA ALA A 176 2.06 -3.20 -9.39
C ALA A 176 2.99 -4.40 -9.55
N ASN A 177 2.47 -5.53 -10.03
CA ASN A 177 3.31 -6.61 -10.55
C ASN A 177 3.75 -6.28 -11.99
N PRO A 178 5.04 -6.08 -12.28
CA PRO A 178 5.50 -5.71 -13.61
C PRO A 178 5.43 -6.86 -14.64
N CYS A 179 5.27 -8.12 -14.19
CA CYS A 179 5.22 -9.30 -15.05
C CYS A 179 3.93 -10.09 -14.81
N LYS A 180 2.87 -9.78 -15.56
CA LYS A 180 1.51 -10.33 -15.33
C LYS A 180 1.17 -11.43 -16.33
N ALA A 181 0.41 -12.43 -15.88
CA ALA A 181 -0.25 -13.34 -16.81
C ALA A 181 -1.32 -12.58 -17.61
N THR A 182 -1.47 -12.86 -18.91
CA THR A 182 -2.47 -12.19 -19.76
C THR A 182 -3.89 -12.35 -19.22
N SER A 183 -4.21 -13.49 -18.60
CA SER A 183 -5.50 -13.70 -17.91
C SER A 183 -5.72 -12.70 -16.78
N PHE A 184 -4.68 -12.35 -16.03
CA PHE A 184 -4.77 -11.40 -14.92
C PHE A 184 -4.94 -9.97 -15.41
N VAL A 185 -4.29 -9.61 -16.53
CA VAL A 185 -4.51 -8.31 -17.18
C VAL A 185 -5.96 -8.17 -17.66
N ARG A 186 -6.53 -9.22 -18.27
CA ARG A 186 -7.96 -9.23 -18.65
C ARG A 186 -8.89 -9.14 -17.44
N HIS A 187 -8.54 -9.79 -16.34
CA HIS A 187 -9.31 -9.70 -15.11
C HIS A 187 -9.30 -8.26 -14.56
N ALA A 188 -8.13 -7.64 -14.46
CA ALA A 188 -8.00 -6.24 -14.03
C ALA A 188 -8.85 -5.30 -14.90
N ALA A 189 -8.83 -5.47 -16.23
CA ALA A 189 -9.68 -4.71 -17.15
C ALA A 189 -11.18 -4.88 -16.87
N ARG A 190 -11.64 -6.12 -16.67
CA ARG A 190 -13.06 -6.42 -16.36
C ARG A 190 -13.49 -5.85 -15.01
N SER A 191 -12.57 -5.78 -14.07
CA SER A 191 -12.79 -5.26 -12.72
C SER A 191 -12.61 -3.74 -12.63
N GLY A 192 -12.32 -3.04 -13.74
CA GLY A 192 -12.11 -1.58 -13.78
C GLY A 192 -10.79 -1.12 -13.15
N VAL A 193 -9.84 -2.02 -12.91
CA VAL A 193 -8.50 -1.68 -12.39
C VAL A 193 -7.60 -1.29 -13.56
N ASP A 194 -7.46 0.02 -13.76
CA ASP A 194 -6.75 0.58 -14.91
C ASP A 194 -5.25 0.83 -14.66
N MET A 195 -4.87 1.16 -13.41
CA MET A 195 -3.50 1.53 -13.09
C MET A 195 -2.63 0.29 -12.92
N MET A 196 -1.56 0.15 -13.72
CA MET A 196 -0.67 -1.01 -13.64
C MET A 196 0.76 -0.69 -14.06
N THR A 197 1.71 -1.44 -13.50
CA THR A 197 3.14 -1.26 -13.80
C THR A 197 3.61 -2.10 -14.98
N PHE A 198 4.72 -1.70 -15.60
CA PHE A 198 5.47 -2.50 -16.56
C PHE A 198 6.95 -2.11 -16.54
N ASP A 199 7.84 -3.01 -16.94
CA ASP A 199 9.29 -2.73 -17.06
C ASP A 199 9.94 -3.36 -18.31
N ASN A 200 9.15 -3.99 -19.19
CA ASN A 200 9.64 -4.71 -20.36
C ASN A 200 8.64 -4.65 -21.53
N GLN A 201 9.10 -4.97 -22.75
CA GLN A 201 8.28 -4.88 -23.97
C GLN A 201 7.21 -5.97 -24.06
N ASP A 202 7.48 -7.18 -23.57
CA ASP A 202 6.50 -8.28 -23.61
C ASP A 202 5.26 -7.94 -22.80
N GLU A 203 5.43 -7.22 -21.70
CA GLU A 203 4.34 -6.68 -20.90
C GLU A 203 3.47 -5.70 -21.69
N LEU A 204 4.08 -4.79 -22.46
CA LEU A 204 3.36 -3.85 -23.32
C LEU A 204 2.51 -4.59 -24.37
N TYR A 205 3.06 -5.61 -25.04
CA TYR A 205 2.30 -6.41 -26.01
C TYR A 205 1.12 -7.14 -25.38
N LYS A 206 1.29 -7.68 -24.16
CA LYS A 206 0.20 -8.32 -23.43
C LYS A 206 -0.89 -7.31 -23.08
N ILE A 207 -0.51 -6.14 -22.59
CA ILE A 207 -1.46 -5.10 -22.17
C ILE A 207 -2.21 -4.52 -23.38
N ALA A 208 -1.53 -4.20 -24.48
CA ALA A 208 -2.18 -3.72 -25.71
C ALA A 208 -3.29 -4.65 -26.20
N ARG A 209 -3.13 -5.97 -26.02
CA ARG A 209 -4.13 -6.97 -26.42
C ARG A 209 -5.25 -7.17 -25.40
N ALA A 210 -4.97 -7.00 -24.11
CA ALA A 210 -5.87 -7.43 -23.02
C ALA A 210 -6.54 -6.27 -22.27
N HIS A 211 -5.88 -5.12 -22.18
CA HIS A 211 -6.36 -3.90 -21.52
C HIS A 211 -5.77 -2.65 -22.21
N PRO A 212 -6.21 -2.32 -23.44
CA PRO A 212 -5.63 -1.23 -24.23
C PRO A 212 -5.83 0.17 -23.60
N ASN A 213 -6.78 0.32 -22.68
CA ASN A 213 -7.08 1.59 -22.00
C ASN A 213 -6.37 1.71 -20.65
N ALA A 214 -5.48 0.78 -20.30
CA ALA A 214 -4.74 0.81 -19.06
C ALA A 214 -3.91 2.10 -18.91
N LYS A 215 -3.78 2.55 -17.66
CA LYS A 215 -2.93 3.68 -17.27
C LYS A 215 -1.60 3.13 -16.78
N LEU A 216 -0.58 3.21 -17.62
CA LEU A 216 0.69 2.52 -17.39
C LEU A 216 1.67 3.36 -16.59
N VAL A 217 2.38 2.68 -15.71
CA VAL A 217 3.43 3.25 -14.88
C VAL A 217 4.72 2.49 -15.17
N VAL A 218 5.73 3.16 -15.73
CA VAL A 218 7.01 2.49 -16.01
C VAL A 218 7.78 2.30 -14.71
N ARG A 219 8.10 1.06 -14.37
CA ARG A 219 8.92 0.74 -13.19
C ARG A 219 10.38 0.79 -13.56
N ILE A 220 11.16 1.66 -12.91
CA ILE A 220 12.58 1.82 -13.17
C ILE A 220 13.43 1.05 -12.16
N LEU A 221 14.63 0.68 -12.60
CA LEU A 221 15.65 0.08 -11.75
C LEU A 221 16.27 1.13 -10.83
N THR A 222 16.41 0.78 -9.56
CA THR A 222 17.13 1.57 -8.53
C THR A 222 18.32 0.79 -8.01
N ASP A 223 19.30 1.48 -7.44
CA ASP A 223 20.34 0.82 -6.64
C ASP A 223 19.71 0.29 -5.35
N ASP A 224 19.53 -1.03 -5.27
CA ASP A 224 18.99 -1.73 -4.11
C ASP A 224 20.07 -2.52 -3.35
N SER A 225 21.35 -2.25 -3.62
CA SER A 225 22.49 -2.99 -3.06
C SER A 225 22.51 -3.02 -1.52
N LYS A 226 21.89 -2.02 -0.89
CA LYS A 226 21.79 -1.82 0.56
C LYS A 226 20.48 -2.31 1.19
N SER A 227 19.62 -2.99 0.43
CA SER A 227 18.37 -3.57 0.92
C SER A 227 18.55 -5.03 1.36
N LEU A 228 17.77 -5.48 2.35
CA LEU A 228 17.73 -6.89 2.77
C LEU A 228 17.16 -7.79 1.67
N CYS A 229 16.11 -7.33 0.98
CA CYS A 229 15.53 -8.04 -0.15
C CYS A 229 15.72 -7.23 -1.44
N ARG A 230 16.71 -7.63 -2.23
CA ARG A 230 17.01 -7.05 -3.54
C ARG A 230 15.97 -7.44 -4.57
N LEU A 231 15.32 -6.45 -5.18
CA LEU A 231 14.32 -6.62 -6.25
C LEU A 231 14.85 -6.19 -7.62
N GLY A 232 15.89 -5.37 -7.67
CA GLY A 232 16.49 -4.82 -8.89
C GLY A 232 17.12 -5.87 -9.80
N LEU A 233 17.52 -7.03 -9.26
CA LEU A 233 17.98 -8.17 -10.06
C LEU A 233 16.85 -8.83 -10.86
N LYS A 234 15.59 -8.59 -10.50
CA LYS A 234 14.41 -9.23 -11.11
C LYS A 234 13.50 -8.24 -11.83
N PHE A 235 13.43 -7.00 -11.34
CA PHE A 235 12.43 -6.02 -11.74
C PHE A 235 13.03 -4.62 -11.87
N GLY A 236 12.46 -3.83 -12.79
CA GLY A 236 12.83 -2.46 -13.05
C GLY A 236 13.64 -2.32 -14.34
N ALA A 237 13.20 -1.38 -15.19
CA ALA A 237 13.87 -1.06 -16.43
C ALA A 237 15.13 -0.22 -16.14
N PRO A 238 16.32 -0.61 -16.62
CA PRO A 238 17.48 0.28 -16.61
C PRO A 238 17.14 1.56 -17.37
N LEU A 239 17.59 2.73 -16.90
CA LEU A 239 17.25 4.03 -17.48
C LEU A 239 17.49 4.10 -19.00
N VAL A 240 18.57 3.48 -19.48
CA VAL A 240 18.92 3.41 -20.90
C VAL A 240 17.87 2.71 -21.77
N THR A 241 17.05 1.82 -21.19
CA THR A 241 16.02 1.07 -21.90
C THR A 241 14.68 1.80 -21.97
N VAL A 242 14.46 2.78 -21.08
CA VAL A 242 13.18 3.48 -20.94
C VAL A 242 12.74 4.22 -22.21
N PRO A 243 13.62 4.93 -22.96
CA PRO A 243 13.22 5.55 -24.23
C PRO A 243 12.63 4.55 -25.23
N ALA A 244 13.23 3.35 -25.35
CA ALA A 244 12.75 2.31 -26.25
C ALA A 244 11.40 1.74 -25.80
N LEU A 245 11.19 1.59 -24.48
CA LEU A 245 9.92 1.16 -23.90
C LEU A 245 8.80 2.19 -24.18
N LEU A 246 9.06 3.47 -23.98
CA LEU A 246 8.10 4.54 -24.22
C LEU A 246 7.75 4.69 -25.70
N ALA A 247 8.75 4.53 -26.59
CA ALA A 247 8.53 4.50 -28.03
C ALA A 247 7.63 3.32 -28.44
N LYS A 248 7.88 2.12 -27.88
CA LYS A 248 7.05 0.94 -28.14
C LYS A 248 5.64 1.10 -27.59
N ALA A 249 5.46 1.66 -26.39
CA ALA A 249 4.15 1.95 -25.84
C ALA A 249 3.35 2.91 -26.76
N LYS A 250 4.03 3.89 -27.35
CA LYS A 250 3.41 4.87 -28.27
C LYS A 250 2.97 4.21 -29.58
N GLU A 251 3.82 3.35 -30.14
CA GLU A 251 3.49 2.53 -31.32
C GLU A 251 2.26 1.65 -31.09
N LEU A 252 2.11 1.11 -29.87
CA LEU A 252 0.98 0.28 -29.47
C LEU A 252 -0.26 1.09 -29.04
N GLY A 253 -0.21 2.42 -29.06
CA GLY A 253 -1.31 3.29 -28.64
C GLY A 253 -1.62 3.25 -27.14
N LEU A 254 -0.65 2.84 -26.31
CA LEU A 254 -0.80 2.72 -24.86
C LEU A 254 -0.54 4.05 -24.15
N ASN A 255 -1.27 4.31 -23.07
CA ASN A 255 -1.13 5.51 -22.27
C ASN A 255 -0.19 5.27 -21.08
N VAL A 256 1.00 5.88 -21.11
CA VAL A 256 1.93 5.89 -19.97
C VAL A 256 1.75 7.19 -19.20
N ILE A 257 1.40 7.08 -17.92
CA ILE A 257 1.00 8.21 -17.06
C ILE A 257 2.03 8.56 -15.99
N GLY A 258 3.09 7.78 -15.85
CA GLY A 258 4.00 7.98 -14.73
C GLY A 258 5.14 6.98 -14.63
N VAL A 259 5.88 7.13 -13.53
CA VAL A 259 7.06 6.35 -13.18
C VAL A 259 6.89 5.78 -11.79
N SER A 260 7.31 4.52 -11.60
CA SER A 260 7.47 3.91 -10.29
C SER A 260 8.88 3.40 -10.05
N PHE A 261 9.25 3.24 -8.79
CA PHE A 261 10.47 2.54 -8.40
C PHE A 261 10.25 1.80 -7.08
N HIS A 262 11.21 0.99 -6.65
CA HIS A 262 11.15 0.35 -5.34
C HIS A 262 12.58 0.09 -4.82
N VAL A 263 13.00 0.80 -3.77
CA VAL A 263 14.39 0.77 -3.26
C VAL A 263 14.78 -0.54 -2.55
N GLY A 264 13.81 -1.42 -2.36
CA GLY A 264 13.99 -2.75 -1.77
C GLY A 264 13.50 -2.79 -0.33
N SER A 265 13.14 -3.98 0.14
CA SER A 265 12.67 -4.14 1.52
C SER A 265 13.85 -4.16 2.49
N GLY A 266 13.71 -3.57 3.68
CA GLY A 266 14.81 -3.48 4.64
C GLY A 266 15.90 -2.54 4.17
N CYS A 267 15.56 -1.46 3.47
CA CYS A 267 16.53 -0.46 3.06
C CYS A 267 16.82 0.47 4.24
N PHE A 268 18.02 0.34 4.81
CA PHE A 268 18.45 1.16 5.95
C PHE A 268 19.14 2.47 5.54
N ASP A 269 19.38 2.68 4.25
CA ASP A 269 19.97 3.92 3.72
C ASP A 269 18.89 4.81 3.08
N PRO A 270 18.44 5.87 3.77
CA PRO A 270 17.50 6.85 3.22
C PRO A 270 17.91 7.42 1.87
N ASN A 271 19.22 7.52 1.57
CA ASN A 271 19.70 8.12 0.32
C ASN A 271 19.31 7.32 -0.92
N ALA A 272 18.96 6.03 -0.77
CA ALA A 272 18.43 5.23 -1.87
C ALA A 272 17.14 5.84 -2.45
N PHE A 273 16.28 6.42 -1.59
CA PHE A 273 15.09 7.14 -2.06
C PHE A 273 15.45 8.41 -2.82
N ALA A 274 16.46 9.16 -2.37
CA ALA A 274 16.88 10.38 -3.06
C ALA A 274 17.45 10.08 -4.46
N ASP A 275 18.29 9.05 -4.60
CA ASP A 275 18.79 8.58 -5.90
C ASP A 275 17.64 8.11 -6.79
N ALA A 276 16.70 7.32 -6.25
CA ALA A 276 15.55 6.84 -7.01
C ALA A 276 14.65 7.98 -7.51
N VAL A 277 14.38 9.00 -6.69
CA VAL A 277 13.62 10.19 -7.09
C VAL A 277 14.35 10.98 -8.18
N MET A 278 15.67 11.14 -8.07
CA MET A 278 16.48 11.77 -9.11
C MET A 278 16.36 11.03 -10.45
N ARG A 279 16.44 9.69 -10.43
CA ARG A 279 16.26 8.86 -11.63
C ARG A 279 14.85 8.96 -12.19
N ALA A 280 13.84 9.00 -11.33
CA ALA A 280 12.46 9.17 -11.75
C ALA A 280 12.26 10.51 -12.48
N ARG A 281 12.87 11.60 -12.01
CA ARG A 281 12.82 12.91 -12.71
C ARG A 281 13.39 12.82 -14.12
N ALA A 282 14.54 12.16 -14.29
CA ALA A 282 15.11 11.95 -15.61
C ALA A 282 14.14 11.19 -16.54
N VAL A 283 13.38 10.23 -16.02
CA VAL A 283 12.35 9.53 -16.79
C VAL A 283 11.12 10.39 -17.09
N PHE A 284 10.74 11.31 -16.20
CA PHE A 284 9.73 12.32 -16.51
C PHE A 284 10.16 13.19 -17.70
N ASP A 285 11.44 13.59 -17.77
CA ASP A 285 11.98 14.37 -18.88
C ASP A 285 11.96 13.58 -20.20
N ILE A 286 12.44 12.32 -20.17
CA ILE A 286 12.36 11.40 -21.31
C ILE A 286 10.90 11.18 -21.75
N GLY A 287 9.97 11.07 -20.79
CA GLY A 287 8.54 10.93 -21.04
C GLY A 287 7.97 12.13 -21.80
N ALA A 288 8.32 13.35 -21.37
CA ALA A 288 7.93 14.58 -22.03
C ALA A 288 8.48 14.68 -23.46
N GLU A 289 9.75 14.33 -23.68
CA GLU A 289 10.37 14.28 -25.01
C GLU A 289 9.70 13.24 -25.92
N ALA A 290 9.27 12.10 -25.36
CA ALA A 290 8.51 11.08 -26.07
C ALA A 290 7.03 11.49 -26.33
N GLY A 291 6.59 12.64 -25.79
CA GLY A 291 5.25 13.19 -25.96
C GLY A 291 4.20 12.64 -25.00
N TYR A 292 4.62 12.11 -23.85
CA TYR A 292 3.72 11.76 -22.75
C TYR A 292 3.59 12.92 -21.76
N CYS A 293 2.42 13.02 -21.13
CA CYS A 293 2.19 13.92 -20.01
C CYS A 293 2.05 13.08 -18.73
N PHE A 294 3.15 12.92 -18.00
CA PHE A 294 3.12 12.15 -16.75
C PHE A 294 2.45 12.94 -15.64
N SER A 295 1.53 12.29 -14.96
CA SER A 295 0.75 12.84 -13.85
C SER A 295 0.92 12.04 -12.56
N LEU A 296 1.72 10.97 -12.56
CA LEU A 296 1.90 10.08 -11.42
C LEU A 296 3.38 9.77 -11.16
N LEU A 297 3.80 9.97 -9.92
CA LEU A 297 5.05 9.43 -9.39
C LEU A 297 4.71 8.45 -8.28
N ASP A 298 5.17 7.22 -8.41
CA ASP A 298 5.07 6.20 -7.38
C ASP A 298 6.45 5.93 -6.78
N VAL A 299 6.61 6.24 -5.50
CA VAL A 299 7.90 6.10 -4.81
C VAL A 299 8.09 4.72 -4.19
N GLY A 300 7.16 3.79 -4.44
CA GLY A 300 7.25 2.39 -4.04
C GLY A 300 7.28 2.17 -2.54
N GLY A 301 7.84 1.03 -2.13
CA GLY A 301 7.99 0.60 -0.74
C GLY A 301 9.43 0.61 -0.24
N GLY A 302 9.67 -0.10 0.86
CA GLY A 302 10.98 -0.19 1.52
C GLY A 302 11.09 0.59 2.83
N PHE A 303 10.02 1.26 3.24
CA PHE A 303 9.91 1.95 4.53
C PHE A 303 9.95 0.96 5.70
N GLU A 304 10.82 1.23 6.67
CA GLU A 304 10.96 0.45 7.89
C GLU A 304 10.53 1.28 9.11
N ASP A 305 9.96 0.63 10.12
CA ASP A 305 9.43 1.28 11.32
C ASP A 305 10.51 2.09 12.08
N GLY A 306 11.70 1.51 12.23
CA GLY A 306 12.76 2.05 13.08
C GLY A 306 13.49 3.30 12.54
N ASN A 307 13.39 3.59 11.24
CA ASN A 307 14.07 4.73 10.60
C ASN A 307 13.14 5.58 9.71
N PHE A 308 11.82 5.43 9.89
CA PHE A 308 10.82 6.01 9.00
C PHE A 308 10.94 7.54 8.88
N GLU A 309 11.11 8.27 9.98
CA GLU A 309 11.18 9.74 9.96
C GLU A 309 12.35 10.25 9.12
N GLY A 310 13.53 9.63 9.28
CA GLY A 310 14.73 9.97 8.53
C GLY A 310 14.55 9.67 7.04
N THR A 311 13.99 8.50 6.73
CA THR A 311 13.65 8.11 5.35
C THR A 311 12.65 9.08 4.72
N ALA A 312 11.59 9.42 5.46
CA ALA A 312 10.56 10.34 5.01
C ALA A 312 11.12 11.75 4.80
N GLN A 313 12.03 12.22 5.67
CA GLN A 313 12.69 13.51 5.49
C GLN A 313 13.51 13.54 4.20
N VAL A 314 14.36 12.56 3.97
CA VAL A 314 15.17 12.48 2.75
C VAL A 314 14.29 12.42 1.50
N LEU A 315 13.20 11.64 1.54
CA LEU A 315 12.24 11.58 0.45
C LEU A 315 11.58 12.95 0.18
N ARG A 316 11.11 13.66 1.22
CA ARG A 316 10.52 15.00 1.06
C ARG A 316 11.51 15.99 0.45
N GLU A 317 12.75 16.00 0.94
CA GLU A 317 13.81 16.87 0.44
C GLU A 317 14.14 16.55 -1.04
N ALA A 318 14.21 15.27 -1.40
CA ALA A 318 14.41 14.84 -2.78
C ALA A 318 13.23 15.26 -3.68
N LEU A 319 11.99 15.09 -3.23
CA LEU A 319 10.81 15.53 -3.98
C LEU A 319 10.78 17.04 -4.20
N VAL A 320 11.20 17.84 -3.21
CA VAL A 320 11.32 19.31 -3.36
C VAL A 320 12.43 19.66 -4.35
N ARG A 321 13.57 18.97 -4.27
CA ARG A 321 14.74 19.24 -5.10
C ARG A 321 14.53 18.89 -6.56
N TYR A 322 14.01 17.69 -6.83
CA TYR A 322 13.93 17.13 -8.18
C TYR A 322 12.56 17.34 -8.84
N PHE A 323 11.50 17.56 -8.06
CA PHE A 323 10.16 17.87 -8.56
C PHE A 323 9.63 19.18 -7.97
N PRO A 324 10.31 20.32 -8.19
CA PRO A 324 9.85 21.63 -7.72
C PRO A 324 8.57 22.09 -8.42
N ASP A 325 8.33 21.59 -9.63
CA ASP A 325 7.22 21.85 -10.54
C ASP A 325 6.07 20.83 -10.41
N ARG A 326 6.00 20.09 -9.29
CA ARG A 326 5.05 18.98 -9.11
C ARG A 326 3.57 19.35 -9.01
N SER A 327 3.20 20.60 -9.29
CA SER A 327 1.78 20.98 -9.36
C SER A 327 1.08 20.14 -10.44
N GLY A 328 0.14 19.27 -10.01
CA GLY A 328 -0.56 18.36 -10.92
C GLY A 328 0.04 16.95 -11.02
N ILE A 329 1.18 16.69 -10.36
CA ILE A 329 1.73 15.35 -10.20
C ILE A 329 1.19 14.75 -8.90
N ARG A 330 0.43 13.66 -9.02
CA ARG A 330 0.02 12.84 -7.86
C ARG A 330 1.21 12.00 -7.42
N VAL A 331 1.50 11.99 -6.13
CA VAL A 331 2.58 11.16 -5.56
C VAL A 331 1.96 10.07 -4.68
N ILE A 332 2.27 8.83 -4.99
CA ILE A 332 1.83 7.65 -4.22
C ILE A 332 3.05 6.88 -3.73
N ALA A 333 2.86 5.97 -2.78
CA ALA A 333 3.86 5.02 -2.34
C ALA A 333 3.22 3.65 -2.05
N GLU A 334 4.03 2.60 -1.97
CA GLU A 334 3.60 1.21 -1.76
C GLU A 334 4.10 0.61 -0.43
N PRO A 335 3.80 1.20 0.75
CA PRO A 335 4.23 0.65 2.03
C PRO A 335 3.52 -0.67 2.34
N GLY A 336 4.30 -1.73 2.53
CA GLY A 336 3.83 -3.01 3.10
C GLY A 336 4.22 -3.11 4.56
N ARG A 337 5.48 -3.51 4.82
CA ARG A 337 5.99 -3.77 6.16
C ARG A 337 5.77 -2.61 7.12
N PHE A 338 6.04 -1.37 6.73
CA PHE A 338 5.76 -0.20 7.57
C PHE A 338 4.41 -0.24 8.34
N TYR A 339 3.32 -0.71 7.70
CA TYR A 339 2.00 -0.78 8.35
C TYR A 339 1.83 -1.96 9.30
N VAL A 340 2.47 -3.09 9.01
CA VAL A 340 2.16 -4.38 9.65
C VAL A 340 3.37 -5.09 10.26
N SER A 341 4.58 -4.53 10.13
CA SER A 341 5.79 -4.98 10.83
C SER A 341 5.98 -4.19 12.14
N GLY A 342 6.79 -4.74 13.04
CA GLY A 342 6.99 -4.22 14.40
C GLY A 342 6.17 -4.97 15.44
N ARG A 343 5.87 -4.34 16.59
CA ARG A 343 5.06 -4.91 17.68
C ARG A 343 3.57 -5.14 17.34
N SER A 344 3.18 -4.91 16.08
CA SER A 344 1.80 -5.11 15.59
C SER A 344 1.41 -6.58 15.53
N HIS A 345 2.38 -7.49 15.41
CA HIS A 345 2.17 -8.93 15.47
C HIS A 345 3.12 -9.52 16.51
N SER A 346 2.56 -10.16 17.54
CA SER A 346 3.34 -11.00 18.44
C SER A 346 3.05 -12.46 18.10
N LEU A 347 4.11 -13.24 17.87
CA LEU A 347 4.04 -14.68 17.80
C LEU A 347 4.52 -15.22 19.14
N PRO A 348 3.63 -15.60 20.06
CA PRO A 348 4.00 -16.57 21.07
C PRO A 348 4.28 -17.90 20.36
N THR A 349 5.55 -18.21 20.12
CA THR A 349 5.93 -19.55 19.69
C THR A 349 5.57 -20.50 20.82
N SER A 350 4.85 -21.58 20.49
CA SER A 350 4.67 -22.73 21.37
C SER A 350 6.03 -23.14 21.94
N LEU A 351 6.28 -22.82 23.20
CA LEU A 351 7.34 -23.42 23.98
C LEU A 351 6.99 -24.90 24.15
N PRO A 352 7.84 -25.86 23.81
CA PRO A 352 7.93 -27.02 24.67
C PRO A 352 8.65 -26.53 25.94
N ALA A 353 7.93 -26.53 27.06
CA ALA A 353 8.40 -26.25 28.42
C ALA A 353 8.40 -24.79 28.93
N VAL A 354 7.60 -24.62 29.99
CA VAL A 354 7.80 -23.81 31.21
C VAL A 354 8.97 -22.80 31.18
N LEU A 355 8.65 -21.51 31.27
CA LEU A 355 9.57 -20.51 31.82
C LEU A 355 8.95 -19.91 33.09
N ALA A 356 9.40 -20.42 34.23
CA ALA A 356 9.23 -19.77 35.52
C ALA A 356 10.09 -18.49 35.55
N LEU A 357 9.54 -17.39 36.06
CA LEU A 357 10.34 -16.25 36.53
C LEU A 357 10.05 -16.03 38.02
N GLU A 358 11.11 -16.22 38.81
CA GLU A 358 11.18 -15.98 40.25
C GLU A 358 10.83 -14.53 40.61
N ILE A 359 10.06 -14.38 41.70
CA ILE A 359 9.92 -13.13 42.44
C ILE A 359 10.90 -13.17 43.62
N PRO A 360 11.79 -12.18 43.80
CA PRO A 360 12.76 -12.19 44.90
C PRO A 360 12.07 -12.07 46.27
N PRO A 361 12.54 -12.78 47.31
CA PRO A 361 11.97 -12.68 48.65
C PRO A 361 12.48 -11.42 49.35
N LEU A 362 11.66 -10.38 49.39
CA LEU A 362 11.86 -9.28 50.33
C LEU A 362 10.53 -8.93 51.00
N LEU A 363 10.23 -9.67 52.06
CA LEU A 363 9.68 -9.15 53.32
C LEU A 363 9.94 -10.20 54.41
N LYS A 364 11.09 -10.05 55.08
CA LYS A 364 11.27 -10.56 56.43
C LYS A 364 10.28 -9.84 57.33
N THR A 365 9.41 -10.57 58.02
CA THR A 365 8.83 -10.16 59.31
C THR A 365 8.43 -11.42 60.08
N GLN A 366 9.40 -12.04 60.76
CA GLN A 366 9.57 -12.05 62.23
C GLN A 366 10.74 -12.97 62.58
#